data_AF-A0AA88QX57-F1
#
_entry.id   AF-A0AA88QX57-F1
#
_cell.length_a   1.000
_cell.length_b   1.000
_cell.length_c   1.000
_cell.angle_alpha   90.00
_cell.angle_beta   90.00
_cell.angle_gamma   90.00
#
_symmetry.space_group_name_H-M   'P 1'
#
loop_
_entity.id
_entity.type
_entity.pdbx_description
1 polymer ?
#
loop_
_entity_poly.entity_id
_entity_poly.type
_entity_poly.pdbx_seq_one_letter_code
_entity_poly.pdbx_strand_id
1 'polypeptide(L)'
;MHLKKAAAQRINSVVSRYKGELIAWDVVNENLHFSFFEDKLGKNASEIFYSSAYHLDPRMTMFMNEYNTIEYSGDEAASLEKAHRTIIVE
;
A
#
# COMPACT_ATOMS: atom_id res chain seq x y z
N MET A 1 15.00 10.94 8.93
CA MET A 1 13.90 11.67 9.62
C MET A 1 12.92 12.36 8.64
N HIS A 2 13.39 12.99 7.54
CA HIS A 2 12.50 13.72 6.63
C HIS A 2 11.49 12.85 5.87
N LEU A 3 11.91 11.68 5.34
CA LEU A 3 11.02 10.79 4.60
C LEU A 3 9.82 10.31 5.44
N LYS A 4 10.07 9.84 6.68
CA LYS A 4 9.00 9.40 7.60
C LYS A 4 7.95 10.50 7.83
N LYS A 5 8.42 11.73 8.08
CA LYS A 5 7.54 12.88 8.31
C LYS A 5 6.74 13.24 7.05
N ALA A 6 7.41 13.26 5.89
CA ALA A 6 6.75 13.57 4.61
C ALA A 6 5.69 12.52 4.26
N ALA A 7 5.99 11.22 4.43
CA ALA A 7 5.04 10.14 4.19
C ALA A 7 3.83 10.24 5.13
N ALA A 8 4.06 10.46 6.43
CA ALA A 8 2.98 10.64 7.40
C ALA A 8 2.10 11.86 7.08
N GLN A 9 2.71 12.99 6.69
CA GLN A 9 1.97 14.19 6.29
C GLN A 9 1.13 13.95 5.03
N ARG A 10 1.68 13.20 4.06
CA ARG A 10 0.98 12.87 2.82
C ARG A 10 -0.25 11.99 3.08
N ILE A 11 -0.10 10.91 3.87
CA ILE A 11 -1.22 10.03 4.24
C ILE A 11 -2.31 10.83 4.95
N ASN A 12 -1.94 11.62 5.97
CA ASN A 12 -2.89 12.45 6.71
C ASN A 12 -3.64 13.43 5.80
N SER A 13 -2.92 14.12 4.91
CA SER A 13 -3.54 15.12 4.04
C SER A 13 -4.47 14.51 2.99
N VAL A 14 -4.08 13.42 2.33
CA VAL A 14 -4.84 12.86 1.21
C VAL A 14 -6.01 12.03 1.69
N VAL A 15 -5.81 11.12 2.64
CA VAL A 15 -6.88 10.24 3.11
C VAL A 15 -7.97 11.04 3.82
N SER A 16 -7.60 12.04 4.63
CA SER A 16 -8.59 12.91 5.27
C SER A 16 -9.39 13.73 4.26
N ARG A 17 -8.75 14.19 3.17
CA ARG A 17 -9.40 15.02 2.15
C ARG A 17 -10.52 14.30 1.42
N TYR A 18 -10.33 13.01 1.12
CA TYR A 18 -11.27 12.21 0.33
C TYR A 18 -12.02 11.16 1.18
N LYS A 19 -12.02 11.33 2.50
CA LYS A 19 -12.64 10.39 3.43
C LYS A 19 -14.11 10.17 3.08
N GLY A 20 -14.47 8.92 2.78
CA GLY A 20 -15.84 8.56 2.43
C GLY A 20 -16.29 8.94 1.01
N GLU A 21 -15.40 9.48 0.18
CA GLU A 21 -15.68 9.82 -1.23
C GLU A 21 -15.20 8.73 -2.21
N LEU A 22 -14.20 7.94 -1.80
CA LEU A 22 -13.66 6.83 -2.60
C LEU A 22 -14.29 5.50 -2.17
N ILE A 23 -14.11 4.47 -3.00
CA ILE A 23 -14.57 3.10 -2.71
C ILE A 23 -13.47 2.21 -2.08
N ALA A 24 -12.20 2.59 -2.25
CA ALA A 24 -11.03 1.84 -1.83
C ALA A 24 -9.76 2.70 -1.89
N TRP A 25 -8.69 2.24 -1.24
CA TRP A 25 -7.36 2.84 -1.29
C TRP A 25 -6.30 1.81 -1.64
N ASP A 26 -5.48 2.11 -2.64
CA ASP A 26 -4.17 1.47 -2.80
C ASP A 26 -3.18 2.20 -1.89
N VAL A 27 -2.95 1.64 -0.70
CA VAL A 27 -2.15 2.31 0.33
C VAL A 27 -0.65 2.22 0.00
N VAL A 28 -0.25 1.09 -0.59
CA VAL A 28 1.11 0.84 -1.05
C VAL A 28 1.04 0.21 -2.44
N ASN A 29 1.92 0.65 -3.33
CA ASN A 29 2.01 0.19 -4.71
C ASN A 29 3.31 -0.60 -4.88
N GLU A 30 3.21 -1.80 -5.47
CA GLU A 30 4.32 -2.64 -5.95
C GLU A 30 5.29 -3.15 -4.89
N ASN A 31 4.76 -3.48 -3.70
CA ASN A 31 5.58 -3.86 -2.55
C ASN A 31 6.05 -5.33 -2.56
N LEU A 32 5.59 -6.17 -3.50
CA LEU A 32 6.17 -7.51 -3.72
C LEU A 32 7.47 -7.40 -4.51
N HIS A 33 7.51 -6.50 -5.49
CA HIS A 33 8.68 -6.29 -6.35
C HIS A 33 9.70 -5.32 -5.73
N PHE A 34 9.23 -4.35 -4.93
CA PHE A 34 10.06 -3.30 -4.36
C PHE A 34 9.86 -3.15 -2.85
N SER A 35 10.86 -2.59 -2.17
CA SER A 35 10.90 -2.47 -0.71
C SER A 35 11.36 -1.09 -0.22
N PHE A 36 11.16 -0.04 -1.03
CA PHE A 36 11.76 1.28 -0.77
C PHE A 36 11.45 1.81 0.64
N PHE A 37 10.19 1.72 1.09
CA PHE A 37 9.81 2.25 2.40
C PHE A 37 10.34 1.36 3.53
N GLU A 38 10.34 0.05 3.35
CA GLU A 38 10.88 -0.94 4.29
C GLU A 38 12.37 -0.73 4.49
N ASP A 39 13.11 -0.52 3.40
CA ASP A 39 14.56 -0.30 3.42
C ASP A 39 14.94 1.02 4.08
N LYS A 40 14.11 2.06 3.95
CA LYS A 40 14.40 3.40 4.48
C LYS A 40 13.83 3.66 5.87
N LEU A 41 12.69 3.05 6.21
CA LEU A 41 11.91 3.37 7.40
C LEU A 41 11.75 2.17 8.35
N GLY A 42 12.14 0.97 7.93
CA GLY A 42 12.06 -0.27 8.70
C GLY A 42 11.01 -1.24 8.13
N LYS A 43 11.20 -2.54 8.39
CA LYS A 43 10.39 -3.64 7.81
C LYS A 43 8.87 -3.53 8.01
N ASN A 44 8.41 -2.72 8.96
CA ASN A 44 7.00 -2.49 9.25
C ASN A 44 6.46 -1.17 8.67
N ALA A 45 7.16 -0.53 7.72
CA ALA A 45 6.76 0.75 7.16
C ALA A 45 5.35 0.68 6.54
N SER A 46 5.10 -0.32 5.68
CA SER A 46 3.79 -0.52 5.07
C SER A 46 2.70 -0.77 6.10
N GLU A 47 2.93 -1.60 7.11
CA GLU A 47 1.98 -1.83 8.22
C GLU A 47 1.56 -0.52 8.90
N ILE A 48 2.51 0.38 9.14
CA ILE A 48 2.24 1.70 9.72
C ILE A 48 1.39 2.56 8.76
N PHE A 49 1.61 2.46 7.45
CA PHE A 49 0.83 3.19 6.45
C PHE A 49 -0.61 2.68 6.37
N TYR A 50 -0.81 1.36 6.32
CA TYR A 50 -2.13 0.73 6.40
C TYR A 50 -2.88 1.13 7.65
N SER A 51 -2.23 1.05 8.81
CA SER A 51 -2.81 1.47 10.09
C SER A 51 -3.21 2.95 10.06
N SER A 52 -2.34 3.82 9.53
CA SER A 52 -2.62 5.26 9.44
C SER A 52 -3.80 5.56 8.51
N ALA A 53 -3.84 4.95 7.32
CA ALA A 53 -4.95 5.12 6.38
C ALA A 53 -6.28 4.58 6.96
N TYR A 54 -6.25 3.41 7.61
CA TYR A 54 -7.43 2.81 8.25
C TYR A 54 -8.01 3.69 9.36
N HIS A 55 -7.17 4.28 10.21
CA HIS A 55 -7.67 5.19 11.25
C HIS A 55 -8.30 6.46 10.66
N LEU A 56 -7.83 6.92 9.50
CA LEU A 56 -8.38 8.11 8.84
C LEU A 56 -9.69 7.81 8.13
N ASP A 57 -9.79 6.68 7.41
CA ASP A 57 -11.01 6.25 6.71
C ASP A 57 -11.34 4.76 6.93
N PRO A 58 -11.91 4.39 8.10
CA PRO A 58 -12.08 3.00 8.51
C PRO A 58 -13.17 2.24 7.74
N ARG A 59 -13.96 2.94 6.92
CA ARG A 59 -15.02 2.32 6.11
C ARG A 59 -14.53 1.81 4.76
N MET A 60 -13.33 2.24 4.34
CA MET A 60 -12.79 1.91 3.03
C MET A 60 -11.87 0.70 3.09
N THR A 61 -11.88 -0.07 2.00
CA THR A 61 -10.99 -1.22 1.86
C THR A 61 -9.60 -0.73 1.49
N MET A 62 -8.60 -1.28 2.16
CA MET A 62 -7.20 -0.95 1.95
C MET A 62 -6.54 -2.09 1.18
N PHE A 63 -5.88 -1.76 0.08
CA PHE A 63 -5.24 -2.69 -0.82
C PHE A 63 -3.77 -2.36 -1.01
N MET A 64 -3.03 -3.40 -1.38
CA MET A 64 -1.76 -3.26 -2.07
C MET A 64 -2.07 -3.38 -3.55
N ASN A 65 -1.59 -2.46 -4.38
CA ASN A 65 -1.63 -2.66 -5.83
C ASN A 65 -0.33 -3.34 -6.26
N GLU A 66 -0.41 -4.29 -7.19
CA GLU A 66 0.77 -5.00 -7.72
C GLU A 66 0.53 -5.47 -9.16
N TYR A 67 1.59 -5.41 -9.97
CA TYR A 67 1.58 -5.89 -11.35
C TYR A 67 2.03 -7.36 -11.45
N ASN A 68 1.80 -8.00 -12.60
CA ASN A 68 2.24 -9.38 -12.90
C ASN A 68 1.80 -10.46 -11.90
N THR A 69 0.76 -10.22 -11.09
CA THR A 69 0.30 -11.22 -10.13
C THR A 69 -0.38 -12.42 -10.78
N ILE A 70 -0.96 -12.25 -11.97
CA ILE A 70 -1.56 -13.36 -12.75
C ILE A 70 -1.14 -13.36 -14.22
N GLU A 71 -0.59 -12.25 -14.71
CA GLU A 71 -0.30 -11.99 -16.12
C GLU A 71 0.95 -12.74 -16.59
N TYR A 72 1.93 -12.92 -15.69
CA TYR A 72 3.19 -13.59 -15.98
C TYR A 72 3.52 -14.66 -14.95
N SER A 73 3.30 -15.92 -15.31
CA SER A 73 3.56 -17.07 -14.44
C SER A 73 5.04 -17.31 -14.09
N GLY A 74 5.96 -16.58 -14.73
CA GLY A 74 7.39 -16.62 -14.44
C GLY A 74 7.83 -15.61 -13.38
N ASP A 75 6.91 -14.81 -12.84
CA ASP A 75 7.24 -13.85 -11.78
C ASP A 75 7.24 -14.54 -10.41
N GLU A 76 8.44 -14.85 -9.89
CA GLU A 76 8.59 -15.50 -8.59
C GLU A 76 8.25 -14.57 -7.41
N ALA A 77 8.30 -13.25 -7.62
CA ALA A 77 7.92 -12.29 -6.60
C ALA A 77 6.40 -12.26 -6.40
N ALA A 78 5.64 -12.44 -7.48
CA ALA A 78 4.19 -12.34 -7.52
C ALA A 78 3.46 -13.69 -7.39
N SER A 79 4.10 -14.72 -6.82
CA SER A 79 3.45 -16.03 -6.63
C SER A 79 2.16 -15.92 -5.80
N LEU A 80 1.15 -16.74 -6.12
CA LEU A 80 -0.18 -16.69 -5.49
C LEU A 80 -0.17 -16.78 -3.94
N GLU A 81 0.84 -17.40 -3.34
CA GLU A 81 1.02 -17.40 -1.86
C GLU A 81 1.28 -15.99 -1.29
N LYS A 82 1.89 -15.09 -2.06
CA LYS A 82 2.31 -13.77 -1.60
C LYS A 82 1.28 -12.67 -1.85
N ALA A 83 0.28 -12.92 -2.71
CA ALA A 83 -0.64 -11.90 -3.21
C ALA A 83 -1.95 -11.72 -2.40
N HIS A 84 -2.07 -12.28 -1.19
CA HIS A 84 -3.30 -12.19 -0.39
C HIS A 84 -3.71 -10.71 -0.11
N ARG A 85 -4.79 -10.26 -0.76
CA ARG A 85 -5.37 -8.89 -0.74
C ARG A 85 -4.65 -7.85 -1.62
N THR A 86 -4.20 -8.28 -2.78
CA THR A 86 -3.76 -7.39 -3.85
C THR A 86 -4.92 -7.11 -4.82
N ILE A 87 -5.11 -5.87 -5.27
CA ILE A 87 -5.87 -5.60 -6.50
C ILE A 87 -4.91 -5.66 -7.68
N ILE A 88 -5.34 -6.31 -8.76
CA ILE A 88 -4.72 -6.19 -10.07
C ILE A 88 -5.22 -4.89 -10.67
N VAL A 89 -4.39 -3.87 -10.68
CA VAL A 89 -4.58 -2.71 -11.54
C VAL A 89 -3.41 -2.74 -12.53
N GLU A 90 -3.75 -3.12 -13.77
CA GLU A 90 -2.90 -3.28 -14.97
C GLU A 90 -2.60 -4.72 -15.41
#